data_AF-A0A4U1JLE1-F1
#
_entry.id   AF-A0A4U1JLE1-F1
#
_cell.length_a   1.000
_cell.length_b   1.000
_cell.length_c   1.000
_cell.angle_alpha   90.00
_cell.angle_beta   90.00
_cell.angle_gamma   90.00
#
_symmetry.space_group_name_H-M   'P 1'
#
loop_
_entity.id
_entity.type
_entity.pdbx_description
1 polymer ?
#
loop_
_entity_poly.entity_id
_entity_poly.type
_entity_poly.pdbx_seq_one_letter_code
_entity_poly.pdbx_strand_id
1 'polypeptide(L)'
;MTILRFHERFADKIIAGTKSQTFRRGEARFEPGDSVQLRRRLGDGQADVDLMIPPSLVWQVQTMTIRFSAIRGLVETISINGAALGPLESEAFAILEGFEPIGIWQEAETALEEMGQFFTTLWPEQRVVTGHLIQWVPTGGFDQIADNLFAAVMLAKERLDVA
;
A
#
# COMPACT_ATOMS: atom_id res chain seq x y z
N MET A 1 20.60 4.79 -7.83
CA MET A 1 19.71 4.08 -6.89
C MET A 1 18.43 4.90 -6.74
N THR A 2 17.29 4.32 -7.12
CA THR A 2 15.99 5.01 -7.10
C THR A 2 15.42 5.01 -5.68
N ILE A 3 14.65 6.03 -5.30
CA ILE A 3 14.11 6.17 -3.94
C ILE A 3 12.59 6.02 -3.97
N LEU A 4 12.05 5.12 -3.15
CA LEU A 4 10.60 4.96 -2.94
C LEU A 4 10.24 5.46 -1.53
N ARG A 5 9.41 6.52 -1.45
CA ARG A 5 9.16 7.30 -0.22
C ARG A 5 7.78 7.08 0.40
N PHE A 6 7.66 6.62 1.62
CA PHE A 6 6.37 6.27 2.23
C PHE A 6 5.95 7.23 3.31
N HIS A 7 4.64 7.39 3.52
CA HIS A 7 4.16 8.09 4.71
C HIS A 7 4.72 7.42 5.97
N GLU A 8 5.09 8.21 6.97
CA GLU A 8 5.77 7.71 8.17
C GLU A 8 5.00 6.58 8.87
N ARG A 9 3.68 6.67 8.91
CA ARG A 9 2.76 5.64 9.43
C ARG A 9 2.93 4.25 8.84
N PHE A 10 3.48 4.12 7.63
CA PHE A 10 3.69 2.84 6.98
C PHE A 10 5.10 2.27 7.23
N ALA A 11 6.00 3.03 7.86
CA ALA A 11 7.38 2.63 8.08
C ALA A 11 7.48 1.28 8.80
N ASP A 12 6.75 1.12 9.90
CA ASP A 12 6.80 -0.10 10.72
C ASP A 12 6.25 -1.32 9.96
N LYS A 13 5.18 -1.13 9.16
CA LYS A 13 4.61 -2.21 8.34
C LYS A 13 5.55 -2.65 7.21
N ILE A 14 6.30 -1.70 6.64
CA ILE A 14 7.31 -2.01 5.62
C ILE A 14 8.51 -2.72 6.26
N ILE A 15 8.98 -2.23 7.42
CA ILE A 15 10.08 -2.86 8.18
C ILE A 15 9.70 -4.28 8.61
N ALA A 16 8.47 -4.49 9.07
CA ALA A 16 7.93 -5.80 9.44
C ALA A 16 7.67 -6.72 8.24
N GLY A 17 7.75 -6.20 7.00
CA GLY A 17 7.51 -6.95 5.77
C GLY A 17 6.03 -7.26 5.49
N THR A 18 5.10 -6.63 6.21
CA THR A 18 3.66 -6.81 6.01
C THR A 18 3.09 -5.89 4.92
N LYS A 19 3.82 -4.83 4.54
CA LYS A 19 3.54 -3.99 3.36
C LYS A 19 4.68 -4.12 2.35
N SER A 20 4.36 -4.68 1.18
CA SER A 20 5.29 -4.89 0.05
C SER A 20 4.79 -4.25 -1.25
N GLN A 21 3.76 -3.42 -1.16
CA GLN A 21 3.19 -2.69 -2.29
C GLN A 21 2.79 -1.26 -1.93
N THR A 22 2.75 -0.39 -2.93
CA THR A 22 2.28 1.00 -2.77
C THR A 22 1.64 1.53 -4.03
N PHE A 23 0.54 2.25 -3.85
CA PHE A 23 0.01 3.14 -4.89
C PHE A 23 0.82 4.44 -4.99
N ARG A 24 1.12 4.87 -6.22
CA ARG A 24 1.71 6.17 -6.56
C ARG A 24 0.87 6.90 -7.59
N ARG A 25 0.36 8.07 -7.21
CA ARG A 25 -0.33 8.99 -8.13
C ARG A 25 0.65 9.53 -9.19
N GLY A 26 0.16 9.65 -10.43
CA GLY A 26 0.91 10.22 -11.55
C GLY A 26 1.76 9.20 -12.29
N GLU A 27 2.71 9.68 -13.10
CA GLU A 27 3.57 8.85 -13.94
C GLU A 27 4.50 7.95 -13.11
N ALA A 28 4.65 6.69 -13.55
CA ALA A 28 5.62 5.78 -12.96
C ALA A 28 7.03 6.22 -13.34
N ARG A 29 7.91 6.32 -12.34
CA ARG A 29 9.36 6.43 -12.52
C ARG A 29 10.08 5.15 -12.13
N PHE A 30 9.35 4.04 -12.15
CA PHE A 30 9.80 2.74 -11.67
C PHE A 30 9.44 1.69 -12.71
N GLU A 31 10.36 0.76 -12.93
CA GLU A 31 10.21 -0.37 -13.82
C GLU A 31 10.52 -1.68 -13.07
N PRO A 32 9.92 -2.81 -13.47
CA PRO A 32 10.35 -4.12 -12.97
C PRO A 32 11.85 -4.33 -13.19
N GLY A 33 12.56 -4.73 -12.14
CA GLY A 33 14.03 -4.85 -12.12
C GLY A 33 14.75 -3.68 -11.44
N ASP A 34 14.06 -2.58 -11.15
CA ASP A 34 14.68 -1.44 -10.46
C ASP A 34 15.06 -1.78 -9.02
N SER A 35 16.31 -1.46 -8.65
CA SER A 35 16.74 -1.44 -7.24
C SER A 35 16.32 -0.12 -6.58
N VAL A 36 15.51 -0.23 -5.53
CA VAL A 36 14.97 0.91 -4.78
C VAL A 36 15.44 0.93 -3.32
N GLN A 37 15.84 2.11 -2.85
CA GLN A 37 15.98 2.38 -1.42
C GLN A 37 14.64 2.85 -0.87
N LEU A 38 14.16 2.18 0.18
CA LEU A 38 12.91 2.55 0.83
C LEU A 38 13.19 3.62 1.90
N ARG A 39 12.41 4.70 1.88
CA ARG A 39 12.54 5.82 2.83
C ARG A 39 11.20 6.18 3.43
N ARG A 40 11.19 6.60 4.69
CA ARG A 40 10.00 7.27 5.26
C ARG A 40 10.06 8.77 5.02
N ARG A 41 8.94 9.34 4.58
CA ARG A 41 8.61 10.76 4.50
C ARG A 41 7.11 10.98 4.19
N LEU A 42 6.41 11.74 5.04
CA LEU A 42 5.36 12.70 4.65
C LEU A 42 5.08 13.63 5.84
N GLY A 43 5.50 14.88 5.71
CA GLY A 43 5.43 15.93 6.73
C GLY A 43 6.33 17.11 6.33
N ASP A 44 6.03 18.29 6.85
CA ASP A 44 6.62 19.56 6.41
C ASP A 44 8.02 19.76 7.03
N GLY A 45 9.07 19.47 6.26
CA GLY A 45 10.41 20.03 6.49
C GLY A 45 11.51 19.11 7.05
N GLN A 46 11.23 17.86 7.43
CA GLN A 46 12.28 16.91 7.82
C GLN A 46 12.86 16.13 6.61
N ALA A 47 14.16 15.81 6.67
CA ALA A 47 14.86 15.04 5.65
C ALA A 47 14.34 13.59 5.59
N ASP A 48 14.28 13.01 4.39
CA ASP A 48 13.94 11.59 4.22
C ASP A 48 14.91 10.71 5.02
N VAL A 49 14.37 9.75 5.77
CA VAL A 49 15.19 8.78 6.53
C VAL A 49 15.08 7.41 5.86
N ASP A 50 16.22 6.76 5.62
CA ASP A 50 16.27 5.38 5.13
C ASP A 50 15.56 4.45 6.12
N LEU A 51 14.67 3.60 5.61
CA LEU A 51 14.20 2.47 6.37
C LEU A 51 15.40 1.52 6.51
N MET A 52 15.68 1.06 7.74
CA MET A 52 16.83 0.20 8.07
C MET A 52 16.64 -1.24 7.56
N ILE A 53 16.34 -1.37 6.27
CA ILE A 53 16.12 -2.61 5.55
C ILE A 53 17.00 -2.59 4.29
N PRO A 54 17.42 -3.78 3.79
CA PRO A 54 18.16 -3.86 2.55
C PRO A 54 17.43 -3.20 1.38
N PRO A 55 18.15 -2.74 0.35
CA PRO A 55 17.53 -2.30 -0.90
C PRO A 55 16.52 -3.35 -1.39
N SER A 56 15.43 -2.89 -1.99
CA SER A 56 14.39 -3.76 -2.53
C SER A 56 14.44 -3.75 -4.06
N LEU A 57 13.97 -4.82 -4.67
CA LEU A 57 13.79 -4.94 -6.11
C LEU A 57 12.31 -4.69 -6.43
N VAL A 58 12.02 -3.75 -7.32
CA VAL A 58 10.69 -3.62 -7.90
C VAL A 58 10.46 -4.83 -8.79
N TRP A 59 9.42 -5.61 -8.53
CA TRP A 59 9.13 -6.82 -9.30
C TRP A 59 7.91 -6.66 -10.21
N GLN A 60 7.01 -5.74 -9.87
CA GLN A 60 5.82 -5.46 -10.68
C GLN A 60 5.40 -4.00 -10.57
N VAL A 61 4.98 -3.45 -11.71
CA VAL A 61 4.36 -2.12 -11.84
C VAL A 61 3.11 -2.25 -12.70
N GLN A 62 1.96 -1.81 -12.18
CA GLN A 62 0.67 -1.91 -12.87
C GLN A 62 -0.04 -0.56 -12.85
N THR A 63 -0.76 -0.24 -13.91
CA THR A 63 -1.63 0.94 -13.92
C THR A 63 -2.77 0.74 -12.93
N MET A 64 -3.12 1.79 -12.19
CA MET A 64 -4.15 1.72 -11.17
C MET A 64 -4.98 3.00 -11.14
N THR A 65 -6.29 2.85 -10.96
CA THR A 65 -7.23 3.96 -10.77
C THR A 65 -8.03 3.74 -9.50
N ILE A 66 -8.17 4.79 -8.69
CA ILE A 66 -9.02 4.82 -7.51
C ILE A 66 -10.12 5.84 -7.76
N ARG A 67 -11.37 5.42 -7.60
CA ARG A 67 -12.55 6.30 -7.64
C ARG A 67 -13.07 6.48 -6.23
N PHE A 68 -13.38 7.72 -5.88
CA PHE A 68 -13.92 8.09 -4.57
C PHE A 68 -15.39 8.49 -4.70
N SER A 69 -16.21 8.01 -3.76
CA SER A 69 -17.59 8.39 -3.63
C SER A 69 -17.72 9.88 -3.30
N ALA A 70 -18.68 10.53 -3.95
CA ALA A 70 -18.98 11.94 -3.73
C ALA A 70 -19.53 12.24 -2.32
N ILE A 71 -20.03 11.24 -1.58
CA ILE A 71 -20.83 11.48 -0.37
C ILE A 71 -20.04 11.25 0.94
N ARG A 72 -18.89 10.58 0.94
CA ARG A 72 -18.16 10.28 2.19
C ARG A 72 -16.63 10.18 2.06
N GLY A 73 -16.06 10.54 0.90
CA GLY A 73 -14.63 10.34 0.68
C GLY A 73 -14.18 8.87 0.71
N LEU A 74 -15.14 7.95 0.63
CA LEU A 74 -14.89 6.50 0.62
C LEU A 74 -14.41 6.06 -0.75
N VAL A 75 -13.58 5.03 -0.80
CA VAL A 75 -13.21 4.39 -2.06
C VAL A 75 -14.43 3.66 -2.62
N GLU A 76 -14.89 4.09 -3.80
CA GLU A 76 -16.01 3.47 -4.52
C GLU A 76 -15.52 2.30 -5.38
N THR A 77 -14.38 2.46 -6.05
CA THR A 77 -13.83 1.42 -6.92
C THR A 77 -12.31 1.54 -7.00
N ILE A 78 -11.65 0.40 -6.96
CA ILE A 78 -10.24 0.25 -7.32
C ILE A 78 -10.17 -0.52 -8.62
N SER A 79 -9.37 -0.06 -9.57
CA SER A 79 -9.12 -0.78 -10.82
C SER A 79 -7.63 -0.93 -11.07
N ILE A 80 -7.18 -2.15 -11.36
CA ILE A 80 -5.79 -2.48 -11.70
C ILE A 80 -5.77 -2.98 -13.14
N ASN A 81 -4.95 -2.35 -14.00
CA ASN A 81 -4.90 -2.62 -15.44
C ASN A 81 -6.30 -2.62 -16.11
N GLY A 82 -7.18 -1.73 -15.65
CA GLY A 82 -8.55 -1.59 -16.16
C GLY A 82 -9.58 -2.58 -15.61
N ALA A 83 -9.17 -3.60 -14.86
CA ALA A 83 -10.08 -4.52 -14.19
C ALA A 83 -10.47 -3.98 -12.81
N ALA A 84 -11.78 -3.85 -12.55
CA ALA A 84 -12.29 -3.43 -11.25
C ALA A 84 -12.19 -4.58 -10.24
N LEU A 85 -11.68 -4.27 -9.05
CA LEU A 85 -11.65 -5.20 -7.93
C LEU A 85 -13.05 -5.34 -7.32
N GLY A 86 -13.41 -6.54 -6.92
CA GLY A 86 -14.60 -6.80 -6.10
C GLY A 86 -14.45 -6.24 -4.68
N PRO A 87 -15.52 -6.29 -3.86
CA PRO A 87 -15.48 -5.75 -2.49
C PRO A 87 -14.41 -6.40 -1.61
N LEU A 88 -14.32 -7.73 -1.60
CA LEU A 88 -13.31 -8.46 -0.81
C LEU A 88 -11.88 -8.20 -1.30
N GLU A 89 -11.70 -8.10 -2.62
CA GLU A 89 -10.39 -7.80 -3.22
C GLU A 89 -9.94 -6.37 -2.89
N SER A 90 -10.89 -5.43 -2.85
CA SER A 90 -10.61 -4.03 -2.48
C SER A 90 -10.21 -3.91 -1.01
N GLU A 91 -10.86 -4.66 -0.11
CA GLU A 91 -10.48 -4.72 1.30
C GLU A 91 -9.10 -5.38 1.48
N ALA A 92 -8.87 -6.52 0.84
CA ALA A 92 -7.57 -7.20 0.86
C ALA A 92 -6.45 -6.30 0.31
N PHE A 93 -6.73 -5.54 -0.74
CA PHE A 93 -5.81 -4.54 -1.28
C PHE A 93 -5.46 -3.47 -0.25
N ALA A 94 -6.44 -2.90 0.46
CA ALA A 94 -6.20 -1.89 1.49
C ALA A 94 -5.34 -2.45 2.64
N ILE A 95 -5.59 -3.69 3.05
CA ILE A 95 -4.77 -4.39 4.06
C ILE A 95 -3.32 -4.56 3.58
N LEU A 96 -3.11 -5.00 2.34
CA LEU A 96 -1.77 -5.14 1.75
C LEU A 96 -1.07 -3.79 1.55
N GLU A 97 -1.84 -2.72 1.39
CA GLU A 97 -1.33 -1.34 1.43
C GLU A 97 -1.04 -0.86 2.88
N GLY A 98 -1.25 -1.69 3.90
CA GLY A 98 -0.95 -1.38 5.28
C GLY A 98 -2.01 -0.52 5.98
N PHE A 99 -3.24 -0.47 5.47
CA PHE A 99 -4.39 0.11 6.18
C PHE A 99 -5.03 -0.94 7.09
N GLU A 100 -5.67 -0.51 8.18
CA GLU A 100 -6.33 -1.38 9.15
C GLU A 100 -7.69 -0.79 9.55
N PRO A 101 -8.70 -1.63 9.89
CA PRO A 101 -10.04 -1.16 10.28
C PRO A 101 -10.01 -0.17 11.45
N ILE A 102 -9.13 -0.40 12.44
CA ILE A 102 -8.99 0.45 13.62
C ILE A 102 -7.75 1.34 13.42
N GLY A 103 -7.79 2.19 12.40
CA GLY A 103 -6.77 3.20 12.18
C GLY A 103 -6.85 4.36 13.18
N ILE A 104 -5.99 5.37 12.98
CA ILE A 104 -5.85 6.59 13.80
C ILE A 104 -7.20 7.35 13.93
N TRP A 105 -8.10 7.15 12.97
CA TRP A 105 -9.44 7.71 12.91
C TRP A 105 -10.43 6.65 13.42
N GLN A 106 -10.88 6.79 14.66
CA GLN A 106 -11.68 5.80 15.42
C GLN A 106 -13.07 5.47 14.83
N GLU A 107 -13.36 5.86 13.59
CA GLU A 107 -14.65 5.72 12.91
C GLU A 107 -14.63 4.79 11.70
N ALA A 108 -13.47 4.31 11.24
CA ALA A 108 -13.42 3.35 10.15
C ALA A 108 -13.84 1.95 10.66
N GLU A 109 -14.68 1.24 9.90
CA GLU A 109 -15.08 -0.13 10.18
C GLU A 109 -14.26 -1.14 9.35
N THR A 110 -13.57 -0.67 8.31
CA THR A 110 -12.78 -1.48 7.37
C THR A 110 -11.46 -0.81 6.97
N ALA A 111 -10.48 -1.59 6.50
CA ALA A 111 -9.22 -1.04 6.00
C ALA A 111 -9.43 -0.18 4.74
N LEU A 112 -10.41 -0.54 3.89
CA LEU A 112 -10.78 0.22 2.70
C LEU A 112 -11.33 1.61 3.03
N GLU A 113 -12.16 1.72 4.08
CA GLU A 113 -12.66 3.01 4.56
C GLU A 113 -11.52 3.87 5.11
N GLU A 114 -10.62 3.28 5.90
CA GLU A 114 -9.45 3.98 6.45
C GLU A 114 -8.52 4.49 5.33
N MET A 115 -8.32 3.67 4.29
CA MET A 115 -7.62 4.08 3.08
C MET A 115 -8.30 5.24 2.37
N GLY A 116 -9.63 5.21 2.26
CA GLY A 116 -10.42 6.30 1.68
C GLY A 116 -10.27 7.61 2.43
N GLN A 117 -10.43 7.57 3.76
CA GLN A 117 -10.23 8.71 4.64
C GLN A 117 -8.80 9.26 4.50
N PHE A 118 -7.79 8.40 4.54
CA PHE A 118 -6.40 8.82 4.35
C PHE A 118 -6.17 9.51 3.00
N PHE A 119 -6.61 8.91 1.89
CA PHE A 119 -6.41 9.52 0.57
C PHE A 119 -7.20 10.82 0.38
N THR A 120 -8.36 10.98 1.01
CA THR A 120 -9.09 12.25 0.95
C THR A 120 -8.45 13.34 1.79
N THR A 121 -7.69 13.04 2.85
CA THR A 121 -6.83 14.05 3.49
C THR A 121 -5.70 14.52 2.58
N LEU A 122 -5.13 13.63 1.76
CA LEU A 122 -4.06 13.96 0.84
C LEU A 122 -4.56 14.66 -0.44
N TRP A 123 -5.75 14.28 -0.93
CA TRP A 123 -6.31 14.71 -2.20
C TRP A 123 -7.81 15.09 -2.07
N PRO A 124 -8.15 16.12 -1.26
CA PRO A 124 -9.53 16.40 -0.86
C PRO A 124 -10.49 16.70 -2.02
N GLU A 125 -9.99 17.20 -3.15
CA GLU A 125 -10.81 17.60 -4.30
C GLU A 125 -10.90 16.52 -5.39
N GLN A 126 -10.17 15.41 -5.25
CA GLN A 126 -10.03 14.42 -6.33
C GLN A 126 -11.08 13.31 -6.20
N ARG A 127 -11.95 13.21 -7.22
CA ARG A 127 -12.91 12.09 -7.33
C ARG A 127 -12.34 10.86 -8.00
N VAL A 128 -11.33 11.05 -8.85
CA VAL A 128 -10.64 9.97 -9.57
C VAL A 128 -9.16 10.26 -9.50
N VAL A 129 -8.39 9.27 -9.05
CA VAL A 129 -6.93 9.36 -8.98
C VAL A 129 -6.33 8.20 -9.77
N THR A 130 -5.54 8.55 -10.79
CA THR A 130 -4.81 7.58 -11.61
C THR A 130 -3.33 7.58 -11.24
N GLY A 131 -2.73 6.41 -11.29
CA GLY A 131 -1.34 6.20 -10.95
C GLY A 131 -0.91 4.76 -11.20
N HIS A 132 0.01 4.30 -10.37
CA HIS A 132 0.64 3.00 -10.52
C HIS A 132 0.70 2.27 -9.18
N LEU A 133 0.33 1.00 -9.18
CA LEU A 133 0.66 0.06 -8.13
C LEU A 133 2.09 -0.43 -8.35
N ILE A 134 2.95 -0.22 -7.37
CA ILE A 134 4.35 -0.67 -7.39
C ILE A 134 4.51 -1.72 -6.30
N GLN A 135 5.03 -2.88 -6.67
CA GLN A 135 5.29 -3.98 -5.75
C GLN A 135 6.79 -4.29 -5.73
N TRP A 136 7.32 -4.58 -4.54
CA TRP A 136 8.75 -4.82 -4.34
C TRP A 136 9.02 -6.03 -3.45
N VAL A 137 10.24 -6.54 -3.54
CA VAL A 137 10.78 -7.59 -2.68
C VAL A 137 12.13 -7.14 -2.10
N PRO A 138 12.35 -7.21 -0.78
CA PRO A 138 13.68 -6.96 -0.20
C PRO A 138 14.76 -7.89 -0.80
N THR A 139 15.91 -7.33 -1.20
CA THR A 139 16.98 -8.12 -1.85
C THR A 139 17.87 -8.87 -0.85
N GLY A 140 17.77 -8.57 0.45
CA GLY A 140 18.63 -9.13 1.50
C GLY A 140 17.99 -10.21 2.37
N GLY A 141 16.87 -10.83 1.97
CA GLY A 141 16.23 -11.85 2.80
C GLY A 141 15.07 -12.55 2.10
N PHE A 142 15.37 -13.40 1.11
CA PHE A 142 14.37 -14.32 0.55
C PHE A 142 13.77 -15.22 1.63
N ASP A 143 14.57 -15.63 2.62
CA ASP A 143 14.12 -16.47 3.73
C ASP A 143 13.09 -15.75 4.63
N GLN A 144 13.35 -14.49 4.97
CA GLN A 144 12.45 -13.68 5.81
C GLN A 144 11.12 -13.33 5.10
N ILE A 145 11.16 -13.08 3.79
CA ILE A 145 9.96 -12.78 3.00
C ILE A 145 9.11 -14.05 2.81
N ALA A 146 9.74 -15.19 2.55
CA ALA A 146 9.04 -16.46 2.43
C ALA A 146 8.32 -16.82 3.74
N ASP A 147 8.99 -16.63 4.88
CA ASP A 147 8.42 -16.85 6.21
C ASP A 147 7.26 -15.89 6.50
N ASN A 148 7.40 -14.61 6.15
CA ASN A 148 6.35 -13.61 6.36
C ASN A 148 5.14 -13.80 5.43
N LEU A 149 5.36 -14.17 4.17
CA LEU A 149 4.29 -14.45 3.21
C LEU A 149 3.54 -15.73 3.61
N PHE A 150 4.27 -16.76 4.06
CA PHE A 150 3.68 -17.97 4.61
C PHE A 150 2.86 -17.67 5.86
N ALA A 151 3.38 -16.88 6.80
CA ALA A 151 2.65 -16.47 8.00
C ALA A 151 1.38 -15.66 7.67
N ALA A 152 1.44 -14.74 6.70
CA ALA A 152 0.29 -13.96 6.26
C ALA A 152 -0.79 -14.83 5.60
N VAL A 153 -0.39 -15.81 4.78
CA VAL A 153 -1.31 -16.79 4.17
C VAL A 153 -1.95 -17.69 5.23
N MET A 154 -1.18 -18.12 6.23
CA MET A 154 -1.69 -18.93 7.34
C MET A 154 -2.68 -18.15 8.22
N LEU A 155 -2.40 -16.88 8.53
CA LEU A 155 -3.31 -15.98 9.25
C LEU A 155 -4.60 -15.70 8.47
N ALA A 156 -4.51 -15.53 7.15
CA ALA A 156 -5.69 -15.36 6.30
C ALA A 156 -6.54 -16.63 6.26
N LYS A 157 -5.90 -17.82 6.23
CA LYS A 157 -6.59 -19.11 6.27
C LYS A 157 -7.30 -19.36 7.60
N GLU A 158 -6.65 -19.10 8.73
CA GLU A 158 -7.27 -19.26 10.06
C GLU A 158 -8.49 -18.36 10.24
N ARG A 159 -8.48 -17.15 9.67
CA ARG A 159 -9.63 -16.24 9.73
C ARG A 159 -10.80 -16.68 8.82
N LEU A 160 -10.51 -17.43 7.75
CA LEU A 160 -11.51 -18.00 6.86
C LEU A 160 -12.13 -19.30 7.40
N ASP A 161 -11.37 -20.10 8.15
CA ASP A 161 -11.86 -21.36 8.72
C ASP A 161 -12.74 -21.16 9.99
N VAL A 162 -12.83 -19.94 10.52
CA VAL A 162 -13.61 -19.58 11.72
C VAL A 162 -14.91 -18.82 11.39
N ALA A 163 -15.13 -18.46 10.12
CA ALA A 163 -16.35 -17.79 9.62
C ALA A 163 -17.33 -18.77 8.98
#